data_AF-A0A9Q2ZUY6-F1
#
_entry.id   AF-A0A9Q2ZUY6-F1
#
_cell.length_a   1.000
_cell.length_b   1.000
_cell.length_c   1.000
_cell.angle_alpha   90.00
_cell.angle_beta   90.00
_cell.angle_gamma   90.00
#
_symmetry.space_group_name_H-M   'P 1'
#
loop_
_entity.id
_entity.type
_entity.pdbx_description
1 polymer ?
#
loop_
_entity_poly.entity_id
_entity_poly.type
_entity_poly.pdbx_seq_one_letter_code
_entity_poly.pdbx_strand_id
1 'polypeptide(L)'
;MLATGYLVAPALFSILTDRQVAGMIAGDIFSIEAYLSFVVCLVLLVMANHFVNHGQLQYKLIRWLLLAMLICALIGSVVLLPWMSALRDQALLNGMPVMQSPSATLFGRLHGVSSIVYLIQSLLGVMLVWESAKSSH
;
A
#
# COMPACT_ATOMS: atom_id res chain seq x y z
N MET A 1 5.44 -3.69 3.90
CA MET A 1 4.03 -4.02 3.65
C MET A 1 3.40 -4.83 4.77
N LEU A 2 3.35 -6.17 4.79
CA LEU A 2 2.49 -6.92 5.74
C LEU A 2 2.48 -6.42 7.20
N ALA A 3 3.64 -6.16 7.80
CA ALA A 3 3.74 -5.61 9.15
C ALA A 3 3.09 -4.22 9.30
N THR A 4 3.25 -3.30 8.35
CA THR A 4 2.70 -1.94 8.48
C THR A 4 1.18 -1.94 8.48
N GLY A 5 0.56 -2.70 7.57
CA GLY A 5 -0.91 -2.75 7.45
C GLY A 5 -1.62 -3.62 8.48
N TYR A 6 -1.04 -4.75 8.88
CA TYR A 6 -1.72 -5.72 9.75
C TYR A 6 -1.26 -5.68 11.22
N LEU A 7 -0.15 -4.99 11.52
CA LEU A 7 0.35 -4.85 12.89
C LEU A 7 0.44 -3.39 13.31
N VAL A 8 1.17 -2.55 12.57
CA VAL A 8 1.44 -1.17 12.96
C VAL A 8 0.18 -0.31 12.95
N ALA A 9 -0.61 -0.36 11.88
CA ALA A 9 -1.85 0.43 11.79
C ALA A 9 -2.85 0.06 12.90
N PRO A 10 -3.21 -1.23 13.14
CA PRO A 10 -4.06 -1.60 14.27
C PRO A 10 -3.49 -1.18 15.63
N ALA A 11 -2.17 -1.29 15.83
CA ALA A 11 -1.51 -0.87 17.06
C ALA A 11 -1.64 0.64 17.30
N LEU A 12 -1.49 1.47 16.26
CA LEU A 12 -1.68 2.92 16.39
C LEU A 12 -3.10 3.28 16.82
N PHE A 13 -4.12 2.63 16.23
CA PHE A 13 -5.52 2.87 16.58
C PHE A 13 -5.94 2.29 17.94
N SER A 14 -5.18 1.35 18.50
CA SER A 14 -5.44 0.81 19.85
C SER A 14 -4.71 1.56 20.95
N ILE A 15 -3.49 2.06 20.68
CA ILE A 15 -2.65 2.73 21.67
C ILE A 15 -3.00 4.22 21.79
N LEU A 16 -3.27 4.89 20.68
CA LEU A 16 -3.54 6.34 20.69
C LEU A 16 -5.02 6.61 20.97
N THR A 17 -5.28 7.47 21.96
CA THR A 17 -6.64 7.90 22.32
C THR A 17 -7.28 8.75 21.21
N ASP A 18 -6.47 9.55 20.52
CA ASP A 18 -6.92 10.37 19.40
C ASP A 18 -6.80 9.60 18.07
N ARG A 19 -7.95 9.20 17.52
CA ARG A 19 -8.04 8.49 16.24
C ARG A 19 -7.60 9.34 15.05
N GLN A 20 -7.71 10.66 15.12
CA GLN A 20 -7.25 11.55 14.06
C GLN A 20 -5.72 11.54 14.00
N VAL A 21 -5.06 11.63 15.16
CA VAL A 21 -3.60 11.48 15.28
C VAL A 21 -3.13 10.11 14.83
N ALA A 22 -3.82 9.03 15.25
CA ALA A 22 -3.51 7.67 14.81
C ALA A 22 -3.57 7.54 13.27
N GLY A 23 -4.61 8.12 12.65
CA GLY A 23 -4.75 8.12 11.20
C GLY A 23 -3.69 8.95 10.47
N MET A 24 -3.18 10.02 11.07
CA MET A 24 -2.07 10.82 10.52
C MET A 24 -0.78 10.02 10.51
N ILE A 25 -0.38 9.50 11.67
CA ILE A 25 0.83 8.71 11.80
C ILE A 25 0.77 7.45 10.92
N ALA A 26 -0.38 6.77 10.85
CA ALA A 26 -0.56 5.63 9.97
C ALA A 26 -0.34 6.02 8.49
N GLY A 27 -0.89 7.16 8.06
CA GLY A 27 -0.71 7.69 6.71
C GLY A 27 0.77 7.95 6.37
N ASP A 28 1.53 8.54 7.28
CA ASP A 28 2.96 8.80 7.09
C ASP A 28 3.75 7.50 6.98
N ILE A 29 3.46 6.52 7.85
CA ILE A 29 4.09 5.20 7.79
C ILE A 29 3.79 4.50 6.46
N PHE A 30 2.55 4.55 5.98
CA PHE A 30 2.19 4.00 4.66
C PHE A 30 2.87 4.75 3.52
N SER A 31 3.08 6.07 3.64
CA SER A 31 3.80 6.86 2.64
C SER A 31 5.25 6.39 2.51
N ILE A 32 5.96 6.28 3.63
CA ILE A 32 7.35 5.81 3.68
C ILE A 32 7.44 4.37 3.17
N GLU A 33 6.52 3.51 3.60
CA GLU A 33 6.46 2.12 3.17
C GLU A 33 6.23 2.00 1.66
N ALA A 34 5.36 2.84 1.08
CA ALA A 34 5.11 2.84 -0.36
C ALA A 34 6.36 3.24 -1.15
N TYR A 35 7.12 4.26 -0.71
CA TYR A 35 8.38 4.63 -1.36
C TYR A 35 9.41 3.49 -1.32
N LEU A 36 9.59 2.86 -0.16
CA LEU A 36 10.51 1.72 -0.03
C LEU A 36 10.08 0.56 -0.92
N SER A 37 8.79 0.20 -0.89
CA SER A 37 8.21 -0.87 -1.71
C SER A 37 8.32 -0.57 -3.20
N PHE A 38 8.16 0.69 -3.63
CA PHE A 38 8.35 1.10 -5.02
C PHE A 38 9.80 0.87 -5.48
N VAL A 39 10.79 1.31 -4.71
CA VAL A 39 12.22 1.13 -5.04
C VAL A 39 12.57 -0.34 -5.14
N VAL A 40 12.17 -1.15 -4.15
CA VAL A 40 12.43 -2.59 -4.14
C VAL A 40 11.75 -3.28 -5.33
N CYS A 41 10.48 -2.97 -5.58
CA CYS A 41 9.72 -3.53 -6.70
C CYS A 41 10.36 -3.20 -8.05
N LEU A 42 10.82 -1.95 -8.24
CA LEU A 42 11.49 -1.52 -9.46
C LEU A 42 12.78 -2.29 -9.70
N VAL A 43 13.63 -2.45 -8.67
CA VAL A 43 14.87 -3.23 -8.76
C VAL A 43 14.57 -4.68 -9.14
N LEU A 44 13.62 -5.31 -8.45
CA LEU A 44 13.22 -6.70 -8.74
C LEU A 44 12.64 -6.85 -10.15
N LEU A 45 11.89 -5.85 -10.63
CA LEU A 45 11.30 -5.87 -11.97
C LEU A 45 12.38 -5.77 -13.06
N VAL A 46 13.40 -4.93 -12.85
CA VAL A 46 14.58 -4.84 -13.74
C VAL A 46 15.31 -6.18 -13.78
N MET A 47 15.55 -6.81 -12.63
CA MET A 47 16.18 -8.13 -12.55
C MET A 47 15.33 -9.21 -13.24
N ALA A 48 14.02 -9.26 -12.99
CA ALA A 48 13.12 -10.21 -13.63
C ALA A 48 13.11 -10.05 -15.16
N ASN A 49 13.08 -8.79 -15.65
CA ASN A 49 13.20 -8.51 -17.09
C ASN A 49 14.52 -9.00 -17.67
N HIS A 50 15.63 -8.76 -16.96
CA HIS A 50 16.94 -9.24 -17.38
C HIS A 50 16.95 -10.77 -17.54
N PHE A 51 16.46 -11.53 -16.56
CA PHE A 51 16.41 -13.00 -16.64
C PHE A 51 15.48 -13.52 -17.75
N VAL A 52 14.30 -12.90 -17.94
CA VAL A 52 13.38 -13.28 -19.02
C VAL A 52 14.02 -13.06 -20.40
N ASN A 53 14.73 -11.94 -20.58
CA ASN A 53 15.42 -11.65 -21.84
C ASN A 53 16.58 -12.61 -22.13
N HIS A 54 17.14 -13.26 -21.09
CA HIS A 54 18.18 -14.30 -21.21
C HIS A 54 17.60 -15.72 -21.28
N GLY A 55 16.30 -15.86 -21.60
CA GLY A 55 15.65 -17.15 -21.87
C GLY A 55 15.10 -17.88 -20.64
N GLN A 56 15.21 -17.30 -19.44
CA GLN A 56 14.70 -17.90 -18.20
C GLN A 56 13.19 -17.64 -18.06
N LEU A 57 12.38 -18.43 -18.76
CA LEU A 57 10.92 -18.25 -18.85
C LEU A 57 10.18 -18.32 -17.51
N GLN A 58 10.76 -18.98 -16.50
CA GLN A 58 10.20 -19.06 -15.14
C GLN A 58 9.96 -17.69 -14.50
N TYR A 59 10.75 -16.67 -14.87
CA TYR A 59 10.61 -15.31 -14.33
C TYR A 59 9.48 -14.49 -15.01
N LYS A 60 8.78 -15.03 -16.03
CA LYS A 60 7.67 -14.32 -16.68
C LYS A 60 6.53 -14.03 -15.71
N LEU A 61 6.14 -15.01 -14.89
CA LEU A 61 5.07 -14.83 -13.90
C LEU A 61 5.50 -13.83 -12.82
N ILE A 62 6.74 -13.95 -12.32
CA ILE A 62 7.35 -13.02 -11.34
C ILE A 62 7.31 -11.58 -11.85
N ARG A 63 7.65 -11.34 -13.14
CA ARG A 63 7.56 -10.02 -13.77
C ARG A 63 6.14 -9.45 -13.73
N TRP A 64 5.13 -10.25 -14.07
CA TRP A 64 3.73 -9.80 -14.06
C TRP A 64 3.21 -9.52 -12.64
N LEU A 65 3.61 -10.34 -11.66
CA LEU A 65 3.30 -10.10 -10.25
C LEU A 65 3.89 -8.77 -9.77
N LEU A 66 5.18 -8.51 -10.08
CA LEU A 66 5.85 -7.25 -9.75
C LEU A 66 5.17 -6.05 -10.42
N LEU A 67 4.78 -6.14 -11.69
CA LEU A 67 4.04 -5.10 -12.39
C LEU A 67 2.69 -4.82 -11.71
N ALA A 68 1.93 -5.86 -11.36
CA ALA A 68 0.66 -5.72 -10.66
C ALA A 68 0.84 -5.05 -9.29
N MET A 69 1.85 -5.49 -8.52
CA MET A 69 2.19 -4.87 -7.23
C MET A 69 2.59 -3.40 -7.38
N LEU A 70 3.36 -3.06 -8.41
CA LEU A 70 3.76 -1.69 -8.70
C LEU A 70 2.54 -0.80 -8.99
N ILE A 71 1.58 -1.29 -9.77
CA ILE A 71 0.33 -0.58 -10.07
C ILE A 71 -0.48 -0.37 -8.79
N CYS A 72 -0.64 -1.40 -7.96
CA CYS A 72 -1.33 -1.27 -6.67
C CYS A 72 -0.66 -0.21 -5.78
N ALA A 73 0.67 -0.24 -5.68
CA ALA A 73 1.43 0.70 -4.88
C ALA A 73 1.28 2.15 -5.38
N LEU A 74 1.27 2.37 -6.70
CA LEU A 74 1.03 3.68 -7.31
C LEU A 74 -0.40 4.18 -7.03
N ILE A 75 -1.41 3.33 -7.21
CA ILE A 75 -2.80 3.69 -6.89
C ILE A 75 -2.93 4.06 -5.40
N GLY A 76 -2.34 3.27 -4.51
CA GLY A 76 -2.36 3.51 -3.07
C GLY A 76 -1.69 4.83 -2.69
N SER A 77 -0.46 5.06 -3.15
CA SER A 77 0.38 6.17 -2.71
C SER A 77 0.14 7.49 -3.44
N VAL A 78 -0.21 7.45 -4.73
CA VAL A 78 -0.36 8.65 -5.57
C VAL A 78 -1.81 9.10 -5.67
N VAL A 79 -2.78 8.18 -5.56
CA VAL A 79 -4.20 8.51 -5.71
C VAL A 79 -4.92 8.48 -4.37
N LEU A 80 -4.94 7.33 -3.70
CA LEU A 80 -5.79 7.14 -2.52
C LEU A 80 -5.27 7.91 -1.31
N LEU A 81 -3.97 7.84 -1.05
CA LEU A 81 -3.35 8.49 0.10
C LEU A 81 -3.48 10.03 0.04
N PRO A 82 -3.13 10.74 -1.06
CA PRO A 82 -3.28 12.19 -1.12
C PRO A 82 -4.74 12.62 -1.02
N TRP A 83 -5.66 11.88 -1.63
CA TRP A 83 -7.09 12.19 -1.55
C TRP A 83 -7.63 12.07 -0.12
N MET A 84 -7.29 11.00 0.60
CA MET A 84 -7.66 10.84 2.01
C MET A 84 -7.04 11.94 2.89
N SER A 85 -5.78 12.33 2.62
CA SER A 85 -5.13 13.43 3.36
C SER A 85 -5.84 14.77 3.13
N ALA A 86 -6.21 15.08 1.89
CA ALA A 86 -6.93 16.32 1.56
C ALA A 86 -8.28 16.43 2.28
N LEU A 87 -9.03 15.31 2.38
CA LEU A 87 -10.29 15.28 3.13
C LEU A 87 -10.08 15.49 4.63
N ARG A 88 -8.97 14.97 5.18
CA ARG A 88 -8.61 15.16 6.58
C ARG A 88 -8.23 16.60 6.86
N ASP A 89 -7.41 17.20 6.01
CA ASP A 89 -6.96 18.58 6.15
C ASP A 89 -8.13 19.55 6.05
N GLN A 90 -9.05 19.32 5.09
CA GLN A 90 -10.28 20.10 4.97
C GLN A 90 -11.16 20.01 6.22
N ALA A 91 -11.30 18.83 6.82
CA ALA A 91 -12.04 18.69 8.08
C ALA A 91 -11.34 19.42 9.24
N LEU A 92 -10.01 19.33 9.31
CA LEU A 92 -9.21 19.98 10.34
C LEU A 92 -9.32 21.51 10.26
N LEU A 93 -9.36 22.09 9.06
CA LEU A 93 -9.61 23.53 8.85
C LEU A 93 -10.96 23.98 9.43
N ASN A 94 -11.95 23.09 9.48
CA ASN A 94 -13.25 23.33 10.09
C ASN A 94 -13.28 23.01 11.60
N GLY A 95 -12.12 22.72 12.21
CA GLY A 95 -11.99 22.46 13.64
C GLY A 95 -12.55 21.11 14.10
N MET A 96 -12.69 20.14 13.19
CA MET A 96 -13.32 18.85 13.50
C MET A 96 -12.57 17.67 12.88
N PRO A 97 -12.68 16.46 13.45
CA PRO A 97 -12.12 15.26 12.84
C PRO A 97 -12.90 14.88 11.58
N VAL A 98 -12.23 14.26 10.61
CA VAL A 98 -12.82 13.89 9.30
C VAL A 98 -14.06 13.01 9.42
N MET A 99 -14.14 12.17 10.45
CA MET A 99 -15.30 11.30 10.73
C MET A 99 -16.53 12.03 11.26
N GLN A 100 -16.39 13.27 11.71
CA GLN A 100 -17.50 14.12 12.11
C GLN A 100 -17.86 15.13 11.02
N SER A 101 -17.04 15.25 9.97
CA SER A 101 -17.25 16.19 8.86
C SER A 101 -18.27 15.68 7.83
N PRO A 102 -18.80 16.56 6.95
CA PRO A 102 -19.63 16.14 5.81
C PRO A 102 -18.94 15.14 4.87
N SER A 103 -17.60 15.11 4.86
CA SER A 103 -16.79 14.20 4.04
C SER A 103 -16.59 12.82 4.66
N ALA A 104 -17.16 12.53 5.84
CA ALA A 104 -16.97 11.26 6.55
C ALA A 104 -17.31 10.03 5.72
N THR A 105 -18.44 10.06 4.99
CA THR A 105 -18.87 8.94 4.13
C THR A 105 -17.90 8.71 2.98
N LEU A 106 -17.43 9.78 2.33
CA LEU A 106 -16.46 9.67 1.24
C LEU A 106 -15.13 9.14 1.73
N PHE A 107 -14.64 9.66 2.87
CA PHE A 107 -13.42 9.18 3.50
C PHE A 107 -13.52 7.69 3.84
N GLY A 108 -14.64 7.25 4.43
CA GLY A 108 -14.88 5.83 4.74
C GLY A 108 -14.85 4.94 3.49
N ARG A 109 -15.43 5.40 2.37
CA ARG A 109 -15.38 4.68 1.08
C ARG A 109 -13.96 4.59 0.54
N LEU A 110 -13.21 5.69 0.53
CA LEU A 110 -11.82 5.71 0.09
C LEU A 110 -10.93 4.81 0.96
N HIS A 111 -11.16 4.82 2.27
CA HIS A 111 -10.47 3.94 3.21
C HIS A 111 -10.77 2.45 2.95
N GLY A 112 -12.03 2.12 2.64
CA GLY A 112 -12.42 0.78 2.22
C GLY A 112 -11.73 0.35 0.92
N VAL A 113 -11.71 1.22 -0.09
CA VAL A 113 -11.00 0.97 -1.36
C VAL A 113 -9.50 0.78 -1.13
N SER A 114 -8.86 1.64 -0.32
CA SER A 114 -7.44 1.47 0.01
C SER A 114 -7.15 0.16 0.73
N SER A 115 -8.05 -0.27 1.61
CA SER A 115 -7.92 -1.56 2.31
C SER A 115 -7.98 -2.75 1.34
N ILE A 116 -8.85 -2.70 0.34
CA ILE A 116 -8.94 -3.72 -0.71
C ILE A 116 -7.69 -3.73 -1.58
N VAL A 117 -7.22 -2.56 -2.03
CA VAL A 117 -5.97 -2.46 -2.82
C VAL A 117 -4.80 -3.03 -2.03
N TYR A 118 -4.70 -2.69 -0.74
CA TYR A 118 -3.66 -3.20 0.14
C TYR A 118 -3.73 -4.71 0.37
N LEU A 119 -4.95 -5.27 0.50
CA LEU A 119 -5.17 -6.71 0.60
C LEU A 119 -4.72 -7.43 -0.68
N ILE A 120 -5.11 -6.93 -1.86
CA ILE A 120 -4.68 -7.48 -3.15
C ILE A 120 -3.15 -7.43 -3.25
N GLN A 121 -2.54 -6.29 -2.91
CA GLN A 121 -1.08 -6.16 -2.92
C GLN A 121 -0.43 -7.17 -1.96
N SER A 122 -1.04 -7.45 -0.81
CA SER A 122 -0.55 -8.43 0.18
C SER A 122 -0.59 -9.85 -0.35
N LEU A 123 -1.68 -10.23 -1.00
CA LEU A 123 -1.81 -11.54 -1.66
C LEU A 123 -0.79 -11.68 -2.79
N LEU A 124 -0.62 -10.66 -3.62
CA LEU A 124 0.39 -10.64 -4.68
C LEU A 124 1.81 -10.79 -4.12
N GLY A 125 2.12 -10.14 -2.99
CA GLY A 125 3.41 -10.28 -2.31
C GLY A 125 3.66 -11.71 -1.81
N VAL A 126 2.65 -12.37 -1.24
CA VAL A 126 2.74 -13.78 -0.83
C VAL A 126 2.94 -14.69 -2.05
N MET A 127 2.18 -14.48 -3.12
CA MET A 127 2.33 -15.23 -4.38
C MET A 127 3.72 -15.03 -5.00
N LEU A 128 4.26 -13.81 -4.95
CA LEU A 128 5.60 -13.50 -5.45
C LEU A 128 6.66 -14.31 -4.71
N VAL A 129 6.59 -14.36 -3.38
CA VAL A 129 7.52 -15.14 -2.55
C VAL A 129 7.40 -16.63 -2.87
N TRP A 130 6.18 -17.14 -3.00
CA TRP A 130 5.91 -18.53 -3.36
C TRP A 130 6.50 -18.92 -4.72
N GLU A 131 6.24 -18.13 -5.76
CA GLU A 131 6.77 -18.39 -7.10
C GLU A 131 8.29 -18.22 -7.18
N SER A 132 8.85 -17.30 -6.40
CA SER A 132 10.30 -17.11 -6.30
C SER A 132 10.98 -18.32 -5.66
N ALA A 133 10.40 -18.90 -4.60
CA ALA A 133 10.91 -20.11 -3.95
C ALA A 133 10.79 -21.35 -4.82
N LYS A 134 9.76 -21.44 -5.66
CA LYS A 134 9.61 -22.51 -6.65
C LYS A 134 10.66 -22.41 -7.76
N SER A 135 10.97 -21.19 -8.20
CA SER A 135 11.91 -20.94 -9.31
C SER A 135 13.39 -21.20 -8.94
N SER A 136 13.71 -21.37 -7.65
CA SER A 136 15.06 -21.71 -7.17
C SER A 136 15.36 -23.21 -7.13
N HIS A 137 14.39 -24.07 -7.44
CA HIS A 137 14.50 -25.53 -7.52
C HIS A 137 14.32 -26.02 -8.95
#